data_AF-A0A927KBN0-F1
#
_entry.id   AF-A0A927KBN0-F1
#
_cell.length_a   1.000
_cell.length_b   1.000
_cell.length_c   1.000
_cell.angle_alpha   90.00
_cell.angle_beta   90.00
_cell.angle_gamma   90.00
#
_symmetry.space_group_name_H-M   'P 1'
#
loop_
_entity.id
_entity.type
_entity.pdbx_description
1 polymer ?
#
loop_
_entity_poly.entity_id
_entity_poly.type
_entity_poly.pdbx_seq_one_letter_code
_entity_poly.pdbx_strand_id
1 'polypeptide(L)'
;MTQGPNRMFDDFAKLMTDAAGVAQGARREVETAFRAQAERFLSDMDLVSRDEHEAVKEIAVRALDKVEELEARLEALEKKPASRAKTAAKSAPKASDA
;
A
#
# COMPACT_ATOMS: atom_id res chain seq x y z
N MET A 1 2.70 60.85 -46.28
CA MET A 1 3.17 59.47 -46.04
C MET A 1 4.34 59.56 -45.07
N THR A 2 4.09 59.37 -43.78
CA THR A 2 5.14 59.39 -42.76
C THR A 2 5.03 58.08 -41.98
N GLN A 3 5.71 57.04 -42.48
CA GLN A 3 5.92 55.81 -41.73
C GLN A 3 7.01 56.09 -40.70
N GLY A 4 6.60 56.50 -39.50
CA GLY A 4 7.49 56.79 -38.40
C GLY A 4 7.98 55.55 -37.64
N PRO A 5 8.98 55.71 -36.76
CA PRO A 5 9.63 54.65 -35.97
C PRO A 5 8.70 53.76 -35.12
N ASN A 6 7.43 54.12 -34.98
CA ASN A 6 6.42 53.38 -34.23
C ASN A 6 6.04 52.00 -34.82
N ARG A 7 6.30 51.70 -36.10
CA ARG A 7 5.90 50.41 -36.69
C ARG A 7 6.66 49.22 -36.10
N MET A 8 7.98 49.35 -35.92
CA MET A 8 8.80 48.27 -35.36
C MET A 8 8.44 47.98 -33.89
N PHE A 9 8.06 49.01 -33.13
CA PHE A 9 7.57 48.85 -31.76
C PHE A 9 6.15 48.25 -31.70
N ASP A 10 5.27 48.60 -32.64
CA ASP A 10 3.92 48.02 -32.74
C ASP A 10 3.96 46.53 -33.15
N ASP A 11 4.83 46.17 -34.09
CA ASP A 11 5.05 44.78 -34.50
C ASP A 11 5.67 43.96 -33.36
N PHE A 12 6.57 44.55 -32.57
CA PHE A 12 7.10 43.91 -31.35
C PHE A 12 6.03 43.75 -30.26
N ALA A 13 5.17 44.75 -30.05
CA ALA A 13 4.08 44.67 -29.09
C ALA A 13 3.05 43.59 -29.46
N LYS A 14 2.74 43.46 -30.76
CA LYS A 14 1.91 42.37 -31.29
C LYS A 14 2.56 41.02 -31.07
N LEU A 15 3.83 40.87 -31.44
CA LEU A 15 4.59 39.64 -31.21
C LEU A 15 4.61 39.24 -29.73
N MET A 16 4.81 40.19 -28.82
CA MET A 16 4.81 39.94 -27.38
C MET A 16 3.42 39.54 -26.87
N THR A 17 2.35 40.10 -27.44
CA THR A 17 0.96 39.75 -27.10
C THR A 17 0.62 38.35 -27.60
N ASP A 18 1.01 38.02 -28.84
CA ASP A 18 0.83 36.70 -29.44
C ASP A 18 1.64 35.64 -28.68
N ALA A 19 2.90 35.95 -28.35
CA ALA A 19 3.77 35.09 -27.56
C ALA A 19 3.24 34.88 -26.13
N ALA A 20 2.66 35.92 -25.51
CA ALA A 20 2.02 35.78 -24.19
C ALA A 20 0.81 34.83 -24.25
N GLY A 21 0.01 34.89 -25.33
CA GLY A 21 -1.10 33.96 -25.57
C GLY A 21 -0.62 32.51 -25.73
N VAL A 22 0.42 32.29 -26.52
CA VAL A 22 1.04 30.97 -26.71
C VAL A 22 1.65 30.44 -25.40
N ALA A 23 2.35 31.29 -24.64
CA ALA A 23 2.95 30.89 -23.36
C ALA A 23 1.90 30.47 -22.32
N GLN A 24 0.73 31.14 -22.29
CA GLN A 24 -0.37 30.73 -21.41
C GLN A 24 -0.98 29.38 -21.84
N GLY A 25 -1.10 29.13 -23.15
CA GLY A 25 -1.52 27.82 -23.68
C GLY A 25 -0.52 26.71 -23.33
N ALA A 26 0.76 26.94 -23.64
CA ALA A 26 1.85 26.01 -23.37
C ALA A 26 1.97 25.69 -21.87
N ARG A 27 1.75 26.67 -20.98
CA ARG A 27 1.75 26.41 -19.52
C ARG A 27 0.70 25.39 -19.11
N ARG A 28 -0.53 25.48 -19.63
CA ARG A 28 -1.60 24.51 -19.31
C ARG A 28 -1.29 23.12 -19.84
N GLU A 29 -0.71 23.04 -21.03
CA GLU A 29 -0.29 21.77 -21.64
C GLU A 29 0.84 21.12 -20.85
N VAL A 30 1.84 21.90 -20.44
CA VAL A 30 2.94 21.43 -19.59
C VAL A 30 2.44 20.96 -18.22
N GLU A 31 1.51 21.69 -17.59
CA GLU A 31 0.92 21.29 -16.30
C GLU A 31 0.16 19.95 -16.42
N THR A 32 -0.60 19.78 -17.50
CA THR A 32 -1.33 18.54 -17.79
C THR A 32 -0.38 17.38 -18.07
N ALA A 33 0.64 17.60 -18.90
CA ALA A 33 1.65 16.60 -19.22
C ALA A 33 2.47 16.20 -17.98
N PHE A 34 2.82 17.18 -17.13
CA PHE A 34 3.51 16.93 -15.88
C PHE A 34 2.67 16.10 -14.91
N ARG A 35 1.38 16.42 -14.77
CA ARG A 35 0.47 15.64 -13.93
C ARG A 35 0.33 14.19 -14.42
N ALA A 36 0.15 13.99 -15.73
CA ALA A 36 0.07 12.67 -16.31
C ALA A 36 1.38 11.86 -16.10
N GLN A 37 2.54 12.53 -16.23
CA GLN A 37 3.83 11.90 -15.98
C GLN A 37 4.04 11.57 -14.49
N ALA A 38 3.58 12.43 -13.59
CA ALA A 38 3.63 12.20 -12.15
C ALA A 38 2.72 11.05 -11.71
N GLU A 39 1.50 10.97 -12.23
CA GLU A 39 0.58 9.85 -12.00
C GLU A 39 1.16 8.53 -12.48
N ARG A 40 1.78 8.53 -13.67
CA ARG A 40 2.48 7.35 -14.21
C ARG A 40 3.67 6.96 -13.33
N PHE A 41 4.50 7.93 -12.94
CA PHE A 41 5.64 7.67 -12.05
C PHE A 41 5.20 7.10 -10.70
N LEU A 42 4.15 7.66 -10.09
CA LEU A 42 3.60 7.15 -8.83
C LEU A 42 2.97 5.76 -8.98
N SER A 43 2.43 5.44 -10.15
CA SER A 43 1.89 4.10 -10.47
C SER A 43 3.00 3.08 -10.72
N ASP A 44 4.12 3.52 -11.29
CA ASP A 44 5.33 2.70 -11.51
C ASP A 44 6.13 2.50 -10.21
N MET A 45 5.96 3.37 -9.23
CA MET A 45 6.45 3.15 -7.88
C MET A 45 5.53 2.11 -7.22
N ASP A 46 6.10 1.00 -6.75
CA ASP A 46 5.43 -0.09 -6.02
C ASP A 46 4.93 0.39 -4.64
N LEU A 47 3.97 1.31 -4.65
CA LEU A 47 3.40 1.97 -3.48
C LEU A 47 2.19 1.18 -3.00
N VAL A 48 2.28 0.68 -1.78
CA VAL A 48 1.14 0.07 -1.10
C VAL A 48 0.17 1.17 -0.70
N SER A 49 -1.07 1.07 -1.16
CA SER A 49 -2.10 2.02 -0.75
C SER A 49 -2.37 1.88 0.75
N ARG A 50 -2.82 2.97 1.38
CA ARG A 50 -3.14 2.95 2.80
C ARG A 50 -4.21 1.90 3.13
N ASP A 51 -5.20 1.76 2.24
CA ASP A 51 -6.31 0.84 2.44
C ASP A 51 -5.86 -0.64 2.36
N GLU A 52 -4.98 -0.97 1.41
CA GLU A 52 -4.38 -2.32 1.33
C GLU A 52 -3.52 -2.62 2.56
N HIS A 53 -2.73 -1.64 3.02
CA HIS A 53 -1.92 -1.79 4.22
C HIS A 53 -2.80 -2.01 5.46
N GLU A 54 -3.90 -1.27 5.61
CA GLU A 54 -4.85 -1.46 6.71
C GLU A 54 -5.54 -2.82 6.64
N ALA A 55 -5.95 -3.27 5.45
CA ALA A 55 -6.54 -4.59 5.24
C ALA A 55 -5.57 -5.73 5.62
N VAL A 56 -4.32 -5.67 5.16
CA VAL A 56 -3.30 -6.67 5.50
C VAL A 56 -2.99 -6.65 7.00
N LYS A 57 -2.92 -5.47 7.61
CA LYS A 57 -2.72 -5.33 9.06
C LYS A 57 -3.83 -6.02 9.85
N GLU A 58 -5.09 -5.83 9.47
CA GLU A 58 -6.23 -6.49 10.11
C GLU A 58 -6.15 -8.02 9.97
N ILE A 59 -5.80 -8.51 8.79
CA ILE A 59 -5.60 -9.96 8.55
C ILE A 59 -4.46 -10.50 9.40
N ALA A 60 -3.34 -9.78 9.49
CA ALA A 60 -2.18 -10.19 10.27
C ALA A 60 -2.51 -10.31 11.76
N VAL A 61 -3.22 -9.32 12.33
CA VAL A 61 -3.66 -9.37 13.74
C VAL A 61 -4.55 -10.58 13.98
N ARG A 62 -5.59 -10.78 13.15
CA ARG A 62 -6.49 -11.94 13.27
C ARG A 62 -5.77 -13.28 13.10
N ALA A 63 -4.73 -13.34 12.28
CA ALA A 63 -3.94 -14.54 12.09
C ALA A 63 -3.13 -14.87 13.35
N LEU A 64 -2.51 -13.86 13.99
CA LEU A 64 -1.80 -14.05 15.25
C LEU A 64 -2.73 -14.52 16.37
N ASP A 65 -3.90 -13.90 16.53
CA ASP A 65 -4.90 -14.32 17.51
C ASP A 65 -5.30 -15.80 17.33
N LYS A 66 -5.50 -16.22 16.07
CA LYS A 66 -5.82 -17.61 15.74
C LYS A 66 -4.66 -18.57 16.00
N VAL A 67 -3.41 -18.14 15.77
CA VAL A 67 -2.23 -18.95 16.07
C VAL A 67 -2.16 -19.21 17.56
N GLU A 68 -2.31 -18.19 18.40
CA GLU A 68 -2.30 -18.34 19.86
C GLU A 68 -3.42 -19.30 20.34
N GLU A 69 -4.63 -19.18 19.79
CA GLU A 69 -5.74 -20.10 20.09
C GLU A 69 -5.41 -21.55 19.71
N LEU A 70 -4.81 -21.76 18.54
CA LEU A 70 -4.43 -23.10 18.06
C LEU A 70 -3.28 -23.69 18.89
N GLU A 71 -2.28 -22.89 19.25
CA GLU A 71 -1.18 -23.30 20.12
C GLU A 71 -1.69 -23.74 21.50
N ALA A 72 -2.60 -22.96 22.11
CA ALA A 72 -3.23 -23.34 23.37
C ALA A 72 -4.01 -24.65 23.27
N ARG A 73 -4.73 -24.86 22.15
CA ARG A 73 -5.43 -26.12 21.89
C ARG A 73 -4.47 -27.29 21.71
N LEU A 74 -3.37 -27.09 21.00
CA LEU A 74 -2.33 -28.10 20.82
C LEU A 74 -1.72 -28.50 22.16
N GLU A 75 -1.33 -27.53 22.99
CA GLU A 75 -0.76 -27.83 24.31
C GLU A 75 -1.74 -28.62 25.20
N ALA A 76 -3.03 -28.24 25.19
CA ALA A 76 -4.06 -28.98 25.91
C ALA A 76 -4.23 -30.41 25.38
N LEU A 77 -4.18 -30.58 24.06
CA LEU A 77 -4.26 -31.87 23.40
C LEU A 77 -3.02 -32.72 23.61
N GLU A 78 -1.82 -32.16 23.74
CA GLU A 78 -0.57 -32.88 24.00
C GLU A 78 -0.45 -33.32 25.47
N LYS A 79 -0.99 -32.54 26.41
CA LYS A 79 -1.05 -32.94 27.83
C LYS A 79 -2.07 -34.06 28.10
N LYS A 80 -3.13 -34.15 27.29
CA LYS A 80 -4.19 -35.15 27.42
C LYS A 80 -3.75 -36.62 27.19
N PRO A 81 -2.95 -36.98 26.17
CA PRO A 81 -2.46 -38.35 25.95
C PRO A 81 -1.49 -38.77 27.06
N ALA A 82 -0.66 -37.84 27.58
CA ALA A 82 0.21 -38.12 28.72
C ALA A 82 -0.60 -38.44 30.00
N SER A 83 -1.71 -37.72 30.22
CA SER A 83 -2.66 -38.00 31.30
C SER A 83 -3.33 -39.37 31.12
N ARG A 84 -3.85 -39.67 29.92
CA ARG A 84 -4.54 -40.94 29.63
C ARG A 84 -3.63 -42.16 29.79
N ALA A 85 -2.36 -42.05 29.43
CA ALA A 85 -1.35 -43.09 29.64
C ALA A 85 -1.04 -43.31 31.14
N LYS A 86 -0.94 -42.24 31.94
CA LYS A 86 -0.77 -42.34 33.41
C LYS A 86 -1.99 -42.97 34.10
N THR A 87 -3.20 -42.66 33.67
CA THR A 87 -4.42 -43.23 34.26
C THR A 87 -4.54 -44.72 33.95
N ALA A 88 -4.17 -45.15 32.74
CA ALA A 88 -4.16 -46.56 32.33
C ALA A 88 -3.10 -47.40 33.08
N ALA A 89 -1.92 -46.83 33.35
CA ALA A 89 -0.87 -47.50 34.12
C ALA A 89 -1.22 -47.65 35.62
N LYS A 90 -2.03 -46.75 36.18
CA LYS A 90 -2.44 -46.78 37.59
C LYS A 90 -3.64 -47.71 37.85
N SER A 91 -4.39 -48.09 36.80
CA SER A 91 -5.52 -49.01 36.88
C SER A 91 -5.18 -50.46 36.56
N ALA A 92 -3.94 -50.78 36.18
CA ALA A 92 -3.49 -52.16 36.05
C ALA A 92 -3.44 -52.80 37.46
N PRO A 93 -4.26 -53.81 37.76
CA PRO A 93 -4.25 -54.43 39.09
C PRO A 93 -2.89 -55.11 39.31
N LYS A 94 -2.33 -54.95 40.52
CA LYS A 94 -1.28 -55.83 41.04
C LYS A 94 -1.87 -57.25 41.10
N ALA A 95 -1.78 -57.98 40.00
CA ALA A 95 -2.01 -59.41 39.99
C ALA A 95 -0.67 -60.10 40.33
N SER A 96 -0.79 -61.02 41.29
CA SER A 96 0.15 -62.07 41.68
C SER A 96 1.51 -61.65 42.26
N ASP A 97 1.58 -61.62 43.60
CA ASP A 97 2.59 -62.43 44.29
C ASP A 97 1.83 -63.34 45.27
N ALA A 98 1.98 -64.65 45.02
CA ALA A 98 1.51 -65.76 45.84
C ALA A 98 2.73 -66.37 46.53
#